data_AF-G0M9X8-F1
#
_entry.id   AF-G0M9X8-F1
#
_cell.length_a   1.000
_cell.length_b   1.000
_cell.length_c   1.000
_cell.angle_alpha   90.00
_cell.angle_beta   90.00
_cell.angle_gamma   90.00
#
_symmetry.space_group_name_H-M   'P 1'
#
loop_
_entity.id
_entity.type
_entity.pdbx_description
1 polymer ?
#
loop_
_entity_poly.entity_id
_entity_poly.type
_entity_poly.pdbx_seq_one_letter_code
_entity_poly.pdbx_strand_id
1 'polypeptide(L)'
;MCSVYSHQLDEITGDDWDQVDKIFTDNKTLHDIPLVCDRLLACLEQLQCDEAQSKFHFYEKKCGKLEFRNNEMSSCISSVYEEIHYRNDSCTNDFDYFSLYFPIKNESYIHGKSCFMKIVNSHCSEKAITWLEDNYDKKFLKLLTTPPNDGECTSLHQELLGRQCEPECIEQGKVPENCRKLKNCFEGTDCTVVKENMIDEECDQLNYRNFDLTHCMKKFYRQLYEGESSCSGDYLSRNMTIKLEAFTSGKSCFMDFVETYCSTRVLPYLTSSYEEFLEVLTVPATTNQSCVSLRDQLITAECSVFETRLSEEIEALQTTKTLRATCKDMEECLNQSPYISAGNDLDEYKKRCHNEISLNCYAGIKCTESQEQKIIYDQKCEKLYFDNQNITKCIFYFYDAVYQENPTCVKEFNYFSKDMRIRRGAYTSGKSCLMDFAKKNCAASAIEYLNSDYERLLEVMTTPTDEEKCDSLHDELMAKQCEPEVKNATLDIMLAKMNSMQGLPIDNAMMLKKCESMKQCLSDYCYYNSTVINTIDELCDLVNSRGTTFNTCFAKISTDVDVTKYECIDYTPSKTPMGSAIATAKMLEFLKDKSCVKTVMKGECDPRALEILMKDGRSGRRRGKNKDDVAKGLR
;
A
#
# COMPACT_ATOMS: atom_id res chain seq x y z
N MET A 1 17.85 29.02 -55.24
CA MET A 1 16.89 28.23 -56.05
C MET A 1 16.25 27.15 -55.20
N CYS A 2 17.02 26.26 -54.54
CA CYS A 2 16.46 25.26 -53.63
C CYS A 2 15.64 25.88 -52.47
N SER A 3 16.06 27.05 -51.97
CA SER A 3 15.34 27.81 -50.94
C SER A 3 13.92 28.24 -51.32
N VAL A 4 13.62 28.36 -52.62
CA VAL A 4 12.28 28.71 -53.12
C VAL A 4 11.36 27.50 -53.03
N TYR A 5 11.86 26.32 -53.42
CA TYR A 5 11.10 25.07 -53.34
C TYR A 5 10.94 24.60 -51.88
N SER A 6 11.95 24.81 -51.03
CA SER A 6 11.86 24.50 -49.61
C SER A 6 10.80 25.38 -48.91
N HIS A 7 10.79 26.69 -49.19
CA HIS A 7 9.77 27.60 -48.68
C HIS A 7 8.36 27.24 -49.16
N GLN A 8 8.19 26.85 -50.43
CA GLN A 8 6.91 26.37 -50.95
C GLN A 8 6.42 25.12 -50.22
N LEU A 9 7.31 24.16 -49.92
CA LEU A 9 6.97 22.97 -49.16
C LEU A 9 6.66 23.28 -47.68
N ASP A 10 7.38 24.22 -47.07
CA ASP A 10 7.14 24.62 -45.69
C ASP A 10 5.84 25.41 -45.53
N GLU A 11 5.47 26.25 -46.51
CA GLU A 11 4.16 26.92 -46.58
C GLU A 11 3.00 25.94 -46.75
N ILE A 12 3.21 24.82 -47.46
CA ILE A 12 2.18 23.78 -47.66
C ILE A 12 1.95 22.98 -46.37
N THR A 13 2.98 22.76 -45.55
CA THR A 13 2.89 21.88 -44.38
C THR A 13 2.67 22.59 -43.04
N GLY A 14 3.01 23.87 -42.91
CA GLY A 14 3.01 24.58 -41.62
C GLY A 14 3.89 23.91 -40.54
N ASP A 15 3.91 24.49 -39.34
CA ASP A 15 4.59 23.91 -38.16
C ASP A 15 3.74 22.83 -37.45
N ASP A 16 2.51 22.59 -37.90
CA ASP A 16 1.51 21.76 -37.22
C ASP A 16 0.85 20.76 -38.20
N TRP A 17 1.31 19.51 -38.14
CA TRP A 17 0.96 18.44 -39.09
C TRP A 17 -0.52 18.03 -39.04
N ASP A 18 -1.23 18.34 -37.96
CA ASP A 18 -2.66 18.04 -37.81
C ASP A 18 -3.55 19.04 -38.58
N GLN A 19 -3.02 20.20 -38.96
CA GLN A 19 -3.74 21.19 -39.78
C GLN A 19 -3.65 20.88 -41.29
N VAL A 20 -2.74 20.00 -41.68
CA VAL A 20 -2.48 19.63 -43.08
C VAL A 20 -3.68 18.89 -43.71
N ASP A 21 -4.39 18.04 -42.94
CA ASP A 21 -5.58 17.33 -43.42
C ASP A 21 -6.75 18.28 -43.77
N LYS A 22 -6.78 19.45 -43.14
CA LYS A 22 -7.74 20.53 -43.42
C LYS A 22 -7.40 21.32 -44.68
N ILE A 23 -6.11 21.39 -45.04
CA ILE A 23 -5.61 22.06 -46.26
C ILE A 23 -5.83 21.14 -47.49
N PHE A 24 -5.71 19.83 -47.30
CA PHE A 24 -5.92 18.82 -48.35
C PHE A 24 -7.36 18.78 -48.89
N THR A 25 -8.34 19.24 -48.11
CA THR A 25 -9.75 19.24 -48.51
C THR A 25 -10.16 20.45 -49.36
N ASP A 26 -9.39 21.55 -49.34
CA ASP A 26 -9.87 22.85 -49.84
C ASP A 26 -9.09 23.46 -51.04
N ASN A 27 -7.98 22.87 -51.53
CA ASN A 27 -7.08 23.61 -52.44
C ASN A 27 -6.65 22.93 -53.77
N LYS A 28 -6.59 23.75 -54.83
CA LYS A 28 -6.21 23.40 -56.22
C LYS A 28 -4.70 23.13 -56.41
N THR A 29 -3.93 23.18 -55.32
CA THR A 29 -2.46 23.16 -55.26
C THR A 29 -1.85 21.75 -55.15
N LEU A 30 -2.67 20.68 -55.03
CA LEU A 30 -2.21 19.29 -54.86
C LEU A 30 -1.40 18.75 -56.05
N HIS A 31 -1.70 19.17 -57.29
CA HIS A 31 -1.09 18.59 -58.49
C HIS A 31 0.41 18.85 -58.63
N ASP A 32 0.94 19.88 -57.96
CA ASP A 32 2.34 20.29 -58.11
C ASP A 32 3.25 19.73 -57.00
N ILE A 33 2.72 19.07 -55.97
CA ILE A 33 3.52 18.56 -54.82
C ILE A 33 4.63 17.60 -55.28
N PRO A 34 4.37 16.57 -56.12
CA PRO A 34 5.43 15.70 -56.62
C PRO A 34 6.49 16.48 -57.40
N LEU A 35 6.06 17.43 -58.22
CA LEU A 35 6.95 18.26 -59.03
C LEU A 35 7.83 19.20 -58.18
N VAL A 36 7.29 19.76 -57.10
CA VAL A 36 8.03 20.60 -56.15
C VAL A 36 9.03 19.75 -55.36
N CYS A 37 8.63 18.56 -54.93
CA CYS A 37 9.50 17.58 -54.27
C CYS A 37 10.66 17.15 -55.16
N ASP A 38 10.39 16.72 -56.40
CA ASP A 38 11.42 16.30 -57.35
C ASP A 38 12.42 17.42 -57.63
N ARG A 39 11.93 18.66 -57.81
CA ARG A 39 12.78 19.84 -58.05
C ARG A 39 13.62 20.20 -56.83
N LEU A 40 13.06 20.10 -55.62
CA LEU A 40 13.81 20.38 -54.39
C LEU A 40 14.90 19.35 -54.16
N LEU A 41 14.57 18.06 -54.24
CA LEU A 41 15.52 16.96 -54.01
C LEU A 41 16.64 16.99 -55.05
N ALA A 42 16.32 17.12 -56.35
CA ALA A 42 17.33 17.25 -57.39
C ALA A 42 18.22 18.49 -57.20
N CYS A 43 17.67 19.59 -56.67
CA CYS A 43 18.44 20.80 -56.38
C CYS A 43 19.40 20.59 -55.20
N LEU A 44 18.94 19.92 -54.13
CA LEU A 44 19.74 19.64 -52.95
C LEU A 44 20.86 18.61 -53.24
N GLU A 45 20.59 17.60 -54.07
CA GLU A 45 21.56 16.59 -54.47
C GLU A 45 22.74 17.18 -55.25
N GLN A 46 22.51 18.20 -56.07
CA GLN A 46 23.55 18.88 -56.86
C GLN A 46 24.53 19.71 -56.03
N LEU A 47 24.17 20.08 -54.80
CA LEU A 47 24.98 21.01 -53.98
C LEU A 47 26.18 20.34 -53.31
N GLN A 48 26.19 19.01 -53.18
CA GLN A 48 27.32 18.19 -52.67
C GLN A 48 27.99 18.75 -51.39
N CYS A 49 27.22 19.33 -50.47
CA CYS A 49 27.71 19.81 -49.18
C CYS A 49 26.91 19.21 -48.02
N ASP A 50 27.54 19.07 -46.85
CA ASP A 50 26.95 18.39 -45.69
C ASP A 50 25.61 19.00 -45.26
N GLU A 51 25.49 20.33 -45.33
CA GLU A 51 24.23 21.03 -45.01
C GLU A 51 23.11 20.69 -46.02
N ALA A 52 23.45 20.61 -47.31
CA ALA A 52 22.50 20.21 -48.34
C ALA A 52 22.13 18.74 -48.24
N GLN A 53 23.05 17.87 -47.84
CA GLN A 53 22.80 16.44 -47.61
C GLN A 53 21.88 16.22 -46.40
N SER A 54 22.08 16.96 -45.32
CA SER A 54 21.17 16.96 -44.16
C SER A 54 19.76 17.43 -44.54
N LYS A 55 19.66 18.53 -45.29
CA LYS A 55 18.38 19.04 -45.81
C LYS A 55 17.74 18.09 -46.83
N PHE A 56 18.54 17.42 -47.66
CA PHE A 56 18.06 16.43 -48.62
C PHE A 56 17.32 15.32 -47.90
N HIS A 57 17.93 14.70 -46.89
CA HIS A 57 17.29 13.64 -46.12
C HIS A 57 16.04 14.13 -45.37
N PHE A 58 16.05 15.34 -44.82
CA PHE A 58 14.87 15.93 -44.18
C PHE A 58 13.69 16.10 -45.16
N TYR A 59 13.93 16.72 -46.32
CA TYR A 59 12.86 16.94 -47.31
C TYR A 59 12.48 15.66 -48.06
N GLU A 60 13.38 14.69 -48.19
CA GLU A 60 13.09 13.37 -48.78
C GLU A 60 12.03 12.64 -47.95
N LYS A 61 12.19 12.61 -46.61
CA LYS A 61 11.18 12.09 -45.69
C LYS A 61 9.84 12.83 -45.80
N LYS A 62 9.89 14.17 -45.83
CA LYS A 62 8.72 15.05 -45.91
C LYS A 62 7.93 14.83 -47.21
N CYS A 63 8.63 14.73 -48.32
CA CYS A 63 8.08 14.47 -49.64
C CYS A 63 7.49 13.07 -49.76
N GLY A 64 8.12 12.05 -49.16
CA GLY A 64 7.57 10.70 -49.13
C GLY A 64 6.21 10.64 -48.43
N LYS A 65 6.04 11.33 -47.30
CA LYS A 65 4.75 11.42 -46.59
C LYS A 65 3.66 12.14 -47.40
N LEU A 66 4.01 13.25 -48.03
CA LEU A 66 3.08 14.00 -48.88
C LEU A 66 2.68 13.21 -50.12
N GLU A 67 3.61 12.49 -50.75
CA GLU A 67 3.33 11.60 -51.86
C GLU A 67 2.37 10.48 -51.44
N PHE A 68 2.59 9.88 -50.26
CA PHE A 68 1.74 8.82 -49.72
C PHE A 68 0.31 9.32 -49.44
N ARG A 69 0.15 10.49 -48.81
CA ARG A 69 -1.17 11.10 -48.58
C ARG A 69 -1.88 11.51 -49.87
N ASN A 70 -1.17 12.13 -50.81
CA ASN A 70 -1.73 12.57 -52.10
C ASN A 70 -2.28 11.41 -52.95
N ASN A 71 -1.72 10.21 -52.77
CA ASN A 71 -2.17 8.99 -53.43
C ASN A 71 -3.16 8.17 -52.57
N GLU A 72 -3.72 8.74 -51.51
CA GLU A 72 -4.73 8.10 -50.64
C GLU A 72 -4.25 6.78 -50.01
N MET A 73 -2.92 6.62 -49.88
CA MET A 73 -2.31 5.37 -49.46
C MET A 73 -2.53 5.04 -47.99
N SER A 74 -2.69 6.03 -47.10
CA SER A 74 -2.93 5.80 -45.68
C SER A 74 -4.25 5.06 -45.44
N SER A 75 -5.34 5.51 -46.07
CA SER A 75 -6.64 4.84 -45.96
C SER A 75 -6.61 3.46 -46.64
N CYS A 76 -5.97 3.36 -47.80
CA CYS A 76 -5.81 2.09 -48.51
C CYS A 76 -5.11 1.03 -47.65
N ILE A 77 -3.98 1.38 -47.04
CA ILE A 77 -3.18 0.43 -46.26
C ILE A 77 -3.87 0.02 -44.96
N SER A 78 -4.55 0.92 -44.25
CA SER A 78 -5.36 0.54 -43.08
C SER A 78 -6.41 -0.51 -43.46
N SER A 79 -7.18 -0.28 -44.53
CA SER A 79 -8.19 -1.24 -44.99
C SER A 79 -7.59 -2.57 -45.44
N VAL A 80 -6.44 -2.55 -46.10
CA VAL A 80 -5.72 -3.77 -46.49
C VAL A 80 -5.25 -4.56 -45.26
N TYR A 81 -4.72 -3.89 -44.24
CA TYR A 81 -4.26 -4.56 -43.02
C TYR A 81 -5.41 -5.15 -42.21
N GLU A 82 -6.53 -4.44 -42.07
CA GLU A 82 -7.74 -4.99 -41.45
C GLU A 82 -8.21 -6.27 -42.17
N GLU A 83 -8.22 -6.29 -43.50
CA GLU A 83 -8.64 -7.45 -44.28
C GLU A 83 -7.69 -8.64 -44.15
N ILE A 84 -6.37 -8.40 -44.19
CA ILE A 84 -5.37 -9.45 -43.95
C ILE A 84 -5.51 -10.02 -42.54
N HIS A 85 -5.80 -9.17 -41.55
CA HIS A 85 -5.87 -9.57 -40.14
C HIS A 85 -7.17 -10.33 -39.80
N TYR A 86 -8.33 -9.90 -40.31
CA TYR A 86 -9.63 -10.43 -39.87
C TYR A 86 -10.32 -11.37 -40.84
N ARG A 87 -10.10 -11.24 -42.15
CA ARG A 87 -10.94 -11.94 -43.14
C ARG A 87 -10.31 -13.17 -43.76
N ASN A 88 -9.08 -13.50 -43.36
CA ASN A 88 -8.42 -14.79 -43.62
C ASN A 88 -8.68 -15.28 -45.06
N ASP A 89 -8.43 -14.43 -46.06
CA ASP A 89 -8.46 -14.88 -47.46
C ASP A 89 -7.49 -16.06 -47.55
N SER A 90 -7.93 -17.17 -48.12
CA SER A 90 -7.16 -18.41 -48.21
C SER A 90 -5.73 -18.19 -48.74
N CYS A 91 -5.51 -17.13 -49.54
CA CYS A 91 -4.18 -16.81 -50.07
C CYS A 91 -3.27 -16.01 -49.14
N THR A 92 -3.77 -15.34 -48.09
CA THR A 92 -2.91 -14.56 -47.17
C THR A 92 -2.27 -15.42 -46.08
N ASN A 93 -2.85 -16.59 -45.79
CA ASN A 93 -2.40 -17.49 -44.72
C ASN A 93 -0.98 -18.05 -44.92
N ASP A 94 -0.53 -18.12 -46.17
CA ASP A 94 0.79 -18.64 -46.53
C ASP A 94 1.90 -17.58 -46.39
N PHE A 95 1.56 -16.33 -46.06
CA PHE A 95 2.48 -15.19 -46.02
C PHE A 95 2.37 -14.42 -44.71
N ASP A 96 3.50 -14.23 -44.04
CA ASP A 96 3.60 -13.43 -42.82
C ASP A 96 3.91 -11.96 -43.17
N TYR A 97 2.88 -11.22 -43.60
CA TYR A 97 3.02 -9.79 -43.96
C TYR A 97 3.34 -8.91 -42.74
N PHE A 98 3.02 -9.36 -41.53
CA PHE A 98 3.19 -8.60 -40.29
C PHE A 98 4.46 -8.96 -39.51
N SER A 99 5.30 -9.86 -40.04
CA SER A 99 6.51 -10.33 -39.37
C SER A 99 7.37 -9.19 -38.82
N LEU A 100 7.76 -9.30 -37.54
CA LEU A 100 8.70 -8.38 -36.91
C LEU A 100 10.15 -8.59 -37.41
N TYR A 101 10.40 -9.69 -38.12
CA TYR A 101 11.69 -9.97 -38.74
C TYR A 101 11.67 -9.53 -40.22
N PHE A 102 12.34 -8.42 -40.53
CA PHE A 102 12.31 -7.79 -41.86
C PHE A 102 12.62 -8.73 -43.03
N PRO A 103 13.55 -9.70 -42.94
CA PRO A 103 13.76 -10.66 -44.04
C PRO A 103 12.53 -11.52 -44.34
N ILE A 104 11.84 -12.03 -43.32
CA ILE A 104 10.61 -12.83 -43.50
C ILE A 104 9.51 -11.94 -44.05
N LYS A 105 9.33 -10.73 -43.50
CA LYS A 105 8.38 -9.74 -44.02
C LYS A 105 8.63 -9.45 -45.50
N ASN A 106 9.89 -9.24 -45.90
CA ASN A 106 10.27 -9.01 -47.29
C ASN A 106 9.92 -10.18 -48.21
N GLU A 107 10.22 -11.41 -47.78
CA GLU A 107 9.85 -12.62 -48.53
C GLU A 107 8.33 -12.76 -48.68
N SER A 108 7.57 -12.48 -47.62
CA SER A 108 6.11 -12.50 -47.63
C SER A 108 5.52 -11.50 -48.63
N TYR A 109 6.02 -10.26 -48.68
CA TYR A 109 5.55 -9.27 -49.66
C TYR A 109 6.01 -9.58 -51.10
N ILE A 110 7.17 -10.20 -51.30
CA ILE A 110 7.63 -10.61 -52.64
C ILE A 110 6.81 -11.78 -53.17
N HIS A 111 6.70 -12.86 -52.40
CA HIS A 111 6.02 -14.08 -52.83
C HIS A 111 4.50 -13.97 -52.74
N GLY A 112 4.00 -13.18 -51.80
CA GLY A 112 2.58 -12.90 -51.60
C GLY A 112 2.05 -11.74 -52.45
N LYS A 113 2.88 -11.06 -53.25
CA LYS A 113 2.51 -9.86 -54.03
C LYS A 113 1.17 -9.98 -54.75
N SER A 114 0.90 -11.09 -55.43
CA SER A 114 -0.37 -11.29 -56.14
C SER A 114 -1.58 -11.33 -55.21
N CYS A 115 -1.44 -11.92 -54.03
CA CYS A 115 -2.49 -11.98 -53.02
C CYS A 115 -2.68 -10.61 -52.36
N PHE A 116 -1.58 -9.94 -51.99
CA PHE A 116 -1.62 -8.57 -51.47
C PHE A 116 -2.31 -7.59 -52.45
N MET A 117 -1.91 -7.61 -53.74
CA MET A 117 -2.49 -6.73 -54.75
C MET A 117 -3.97 -7.05 -55.04
N LYS A 118 -4.42 -8.29 -54.84
CA LYS A 118 -5.84 -8.65 -54.93
C LYS A 118 -6.67 -7.90 -53.88
N ILE A 119 -6.17 -7.80 -52.64
CA ILE A 119 -6.82 -7.08 -51.55
C ILE A 119 -6.76 -5.57 -51.80
N VAL A 120 -5.60 -5.06 -52.24
CA VAL A 120 -5.46 -3.65 -52.66
C VAL A 120 -6.51 -3.28 -53.71
N ASN A 121 -6.69 -4.11 -54.74
CA ASN A 121 -7.65 -3.87 -55.81
C ASN A 121 -9.12 -3.89 -55.35
N SER A 122 -9.44 -4.50 -54.20
CA SER A 122 -10.80 -4.52 -53.66
C SER A 122 -11.09 -3.44 -52.62
N HIS A 123 -10.05 -2.88 -51.97
CA HIS A 123 -10.22 -1.96 -50.84
C HIS A 123 -9.64 -0.56 -51.07
N CYS A 124 -8.84 -0.35 -52.12
CA CYS A 124 -8.16 0.92 -52.37
C CYS A 124 -8.75 1.70 -53.54
N SER A 125 -8.51 3.01 -53.57
CA SER A 125 -8.92 3.87 -54.69
C SER A 125 -8.02 3.64 -55.92
N GLU A 126 -8.52 4.03 -57.09
CA GLU A 126 -7.79 3.90 -58.36
C GLU A 126 -6.42 4.59 -58.32
N LYS A 127 -6.30 5.72 -57.61
CA LYS A 127 -5.04 6.43 -57.41
C LYS A 127 -4.04 5.61 -56.57
N ALA A 128 -4.50 5.05 -55.45
CA ALA A 128 -3.66 4.23 -54.58
C ALA A 128 -3.20 2.94 -55.29
N ILE A 129 -4.11 2.31 -56.05
CA ILE A 129 -3.82 1.14 -56.88
C ILE A 129 -2.73 1.48 -57.90
N THR A 130 -2.94 2.53 -58.71
CA THR A 130 -1.98 2.96 -59.75
C THR A 130 -0.61 3.26 -59.15
N TRP A 131 -0.58 3.99 -58.02
CA TRP A 131 0.67 4.32 -57.35
C TRP A 131 1.40 3.07 -56.86
N LEU A 132 0.68 2.12 -56.25
CA LEU A 132 1.24 0.85 -55.79
C LEU A 132 1.78 0.01 -56.95
N GLU A 133 1.05 -0.11 -58.06
CA GLU A 133 1.52 -0.85 -59.24
C GLU A 133 2.84 -0.29 -59.78
N ASP A 134 2.97 1.03 -59.88
CA ASP A 134 4.15 1.70 -60.40
C ASP A 134 5.35 1.68 -59.43
N ASN A 135 5.08 1.64 -58.12
CA ASN A 135 6.07 1.84 -57.06
C ASN A 135 6.28 0.65 -56.13
N TYR A 136 5.62 -0.49 -56.36
CA TYR A 136 5.63 -1.65 -55.46
C TYR A 136 7.05 -2.06 -55.05
N ASP A 137 7.88 -2.42 -56.03
CA ASP A 137 9.22 -2.96 -55.78
C ASP A 137 10.24 -1.84 -55.50
N LYS A 138 9.98 -0.63 -56.02
CA LYS A 138 10.93 0.50 -56.01
C LYS A 138 10.89 1.31 -54.72
N LYS A 139 9.69 1.55 -54.20
CA LYS A 139 9.44 2.40 -53.02
C LYS A 139 8.71 1.64 -51.92
N PHE A 140 7.55 1.05 -52.22
CA PHE A 140 6.66 0.49 -51.20
C PHE A 140 7.30 -0.66 -50.42
N LEU A 141 7.87 -1.66 -51.10
CA LEU A 141 8.52 -2.79 -50.46
C LEU A 141 9.71 -2.33 -49.59
N LYS A 142 10.55 -1.43 -50.11
CA LYS A 142 11.69 -0.87 -49.37
C LYS A 142 11.23 -0.11 -48.13
N LEU A 143 10.15 0.65 -48.23
CA LEU A 143 9.52 1.37 -47.13
C LEU A 143 9.00 0.44 -46.04
N LEU A 144 8.72 -0.84 -46.32
CA LEU A 144 8.26 -1.81 -45.32
C LEU A 144 9.39 -2.65 -44.73
N THR A 145 10.47 -2.85 -45.48
CA THR A 145 11.48 -3.88 -45.16
C THR A 145 12.86 -3.31 -44.82
N THR A 146 13.05 -1.99 -44.98
CA THR A 146 14.30 -1.31 -44.63
C THR A 146 14.08 -0.42 -43.40
N PRO A 147 14.62 -0.76 -42.22
CA PRO A 147 14.52 0.11 -41.04
C PRO A 147 15.26 1.44 -41.27
N PRO A 148 14.72 2.58 -40.81
CA PRO A 148 15.41 3.86 -40.89
C PRO A 148 16.66 3.86 -40.00
N ASN A 149 17.79 4.34 -40.53
CA ASN A 149 19.11 4.32 -39.86
C ASN A 149 19.33 5.48 -38.87
N ASP A 150 18.32 6.29 -38.56
CA ASP A 150 18.52 7.61 -37.96
C ASP A 150 17.83 7.83 -36.60
N GLY A 151 17.17 6.81 -36.03
CA GLY A 151 16.57 6.90 -34.70
C GLY A 151 15.44 7.94 -34.55
N GLU A 152 15.06 8.64 -35.63
CA GLU A 152 14.01 9.65 -35.62
C GLU A 152 12.64 9.02 -35.96
N CYS A 153 11.65 9.35 -35.13
CA CYS A 153 10.29 8.80 -35.15
C CYS A 153 9.35 9.37 -36.24
N THR A 154 9.89 10.02 -37.27
CA THR A 154 9.12 10.81 -38.25
C THR A 154 9.11 10.20 -39.65
N SER A 155 9.60 8.98 -39.83
CA SER A 155 9.66 8.31 -41.14
C SER A 155 8.30 7.73 -41.57
N LEU A 156 8.06 7.65 -42.88
CA LEU A 156 6.89 6.97 -43.45
C LEU A 156 6.85 5.47 -43.09
N HIS A 157 8.02 4.85 -42.87
CA HIS A 157 8.15 3.48 -42.38
C HIS A 157 7.46 3.27 -41.02
N GLN A 158 7.67 4.18 -40.07
CA GLN A 158 7.05 4.09 -38.74
C GLN A 158 5.54 4.34 -38.78
N GLU A 159 5.08 5.24 -39.65
CA GLU A 159 3.64 5.44 -39.88
C GLU A 159 2.99 4.14 -40.37
N LEU A 160 3.62 3.46 -41.33
CA LEU A 160 3.17 2.17 -41.83
C LEU A 160 3.18 1.07 -40.76
N LEU A 161 4.20 1.01 -39.90
CA LEU A 161 4.25 0.07 -38.77
C LEU A 161 3.17 0.36 -37.72
N GLY A 162 2.92 1.63 -37.38
CA GLY A 162 1.84 2.00 -36.46
C GLY A 162 0.48 1.53 -36.97
N ARG A 163 0.21 1.71 -38.27
CA ARG A 163 -1.00 1.20 -38.94
C ARG A 163 -1.11 -0.33 -38.92
N GLN A 164 0.02 -1.06 -38.90
CA GLN A 164 0.00 -2.53 -38.76
C GLN A 164 -0.50 -2.99 -37.39
N CYS A 165 -0.26 -2.19 -36.34
CA CYS A 165 -0.69 -2.51 -34.98
C CYS A 165 -2.15 -2.04 -34.68
N GLU A 166 -2.75 -1.17 -35.51
CA GLU A 166 -4.12 -0.65 -35.32
C GLU A 166 -5.20 -1.77 -35.18
N PRO A 167 -5.18 -2.85 -36.00
CA PRO A 167 -6.13 -3.95 -35.83
C PRO A 167 -6.00 -4.67 -34.48
N GLU A 168 -4.80 -4.74 -33.89
CA GLU A 168 -4.63 -5.35 -32.55
C GLU A 168 -5.29 -4.50 -31.44
N CYS A 169 -5.49 -3.19 -31.67
CA CYS A 169 -6.19 -2.30 -30.74
C CYS A 169 -7.72 -2.47 -30.75
N ILE A 170 -8.30 -3.02 -31.83
CA ILE A 170 -9.76 -3.10 -32.02
C ILE A 170 -10.38 -4.37 -31.39
N GLU A 171 -9.57 -5.31 -30.85
CA GLU A 171 -10.09 -6.45 -30.06
C GLU A 171 -10.82 -5.98 -28.79
N GLN A 172 -12.14 -5.79 -28.90
CA GLN A 172 -13.07 -5.59 -27.78
C GLN A 172 -12.99 -6.82 -26.85
N GLY A 173 -12.49 -6.63 -25.62
CA GLY A 173 -12.69 -7.57 -24.51
C GLY A 173 -11.45 -8.16 -23.78
N LYS A 174 -10.20 -7.86 -24.16
CA LYS A 174 -9.01 -8.41 -23.45
C LYS A 174 -7.94 -7.36 -23.10
N VAL A 175 -8.27 -6.53 -22.11
CA VAL A 175 -7.61 -5.22 -21.89
C VAL A 175 -6.13 -5.26 -21.44
N PRO A 176 -5.66 -6.08 -20.47
CA PRO A 176 -4.23 -6.09 -20.09
C PRO A 176 -3.34 -6.79 -21.11
N GLU A 177 -3.89 -7.79 -21.80
CA GLU A 177 -3.19 -8.56 -22.82
C GLU A 177 -2.98 -7.71 -24.08
N ASN A 178 -3.91 -6.81 -24.39
CA ASN A 178 -3.80 -5.88 -25.51
C ASN A 178 -2.78 -4.76 -25.27
N CYS A 179 -2.69 -4.13 -24.08
CA CYS A 179 -1.59 -3.17 -23.81
C CYS A 179 -0.21 -3.87 -23.81
N ARG A 180 -0.11 -5.14 -23.39
CA ARG A 180 1.13 -5.93 -23.48
C ARG A 180 1.48 -6.29 -24.92
N LYS A 181 0.50 -6.74 -25.72
CA LYS A 181 0.69 -7.01 -27.17
C LYS A 181 1.06 -5.74 -27.93
N LEU A 182 0.40 -4.62 -27.64
CA LEU A 182 0.72 -3.30 -28.18
C LEU A 182 2.17 -2.92 -27.87
N LYS A 183 2.57 -3.04 -26.60
CA LYS A 183 3.97 -2.83 -26.18
C LYS A 183 4.93 -3.74 -26.94
N ASN A 184 4.59 -5.02 -27.11
CA ASN A 184 5.39 -5.99 -27.89
C ASN A 184 5.41 -5.68 -29.41
N CYS A 185 4.32 -5.14 -29.98
CA CYS A 185 4.24 -4.70 -31.38
C CYS A 185 5.25 -3.56 -31.64
N PHE A 186 5.44 -2.68 -30.65
CA PHE A 186 6.41 -1.59 -30.69
C PHE A 186 7.82 -1.98 -30.18
N GLU A 187 8.00 -3.11 -29.49
CA GLU A 187 9.32 -3.57 -28.99
C GLU A 187 10.36 -3.77 -30.10
N GLY A 188 9.92 -4.08 -31.33
CA GLY A 188 10.78 -4.17 -32.52
C GLY A 188 11.17 -2.82 -33.14
N THR A 189 10.73 -1.69 -32.58
CA THR A 189 11.02 -0.34 -33.10
C THR A 189 12.01 0.41 -32.19
N ASP A 190 13.02 1.07 -32.79
CA ASP A 190 13.99 1.93 -32.07
C ASP A 190 13.43 3.31 -31.66
N CYS A 191 12.12 3.52 -31.83
CA CYS A 191 11.46 4.79 -31.59
C CYS A 191 10.84 4.85 -30.18
N THR A 192 11.43 5.64 -29.28
CA THR A 192 10.95 5.84 -27.90
C THR A 192 9.74 6.77 -27.80
N VAL A 193 9.57 7.74 -28.71
CA VAL A 193 8.50 8.76 -28.62
C VAL A 193 7.10 8.20 -28.96
N VAL A 194 7.00 7.26 -29.91
CA VAL A 194 5.73 6.57 -30.23
C VAL A 194 5.35 5.57 -29.13
N LYS A 195 6.34 4.96 -28.47
CA LYS A 195 6.15 4.06 -27.32
C LYS A 195 5.55 4.78 -26.12
N GLU A 196 5.86 6.06 -25.93
CA GLU A 196 5.32 6.86 -24.82
C GLU A 196 3.97 7.48 -25.22
N ASN A 197 3.88 8.28 -26.30
CA ASN A 197 2.67 9.11 -26.51
C ASN A 197 1.39 8.36 -26.92
N MET A 198 1.45 7.33 -27.78
CA MET A 198 0.23 6.62 -28.22
C MET A 198 -0.20 5.50 -27.26
N ILE A 199 0.77 4.81 -26.65
CA ILE A 199 0.49 3.76 -25.67
C ILE A 199 0.05 4.38 -24.34
N ASP A 200 0.70 5.48 -23.90
CA ASP A 200 0.34 6.11 -22.64
C ASP A 200 -1.01 6.81 -22.73
N GLU A 201 -1.39 7.53 -23.80
CA GLU A 201 -2.71 8.17 -23.85
C GLU A 201 -3.89 7.19 -23.85
N GLU A 202 -3.83 6.08 -24.61
CA GLU A 202 -4.92 5.10 -24.65
C GLU A 202 -4.92 4.18 -23.41
N CYS A 203 -3.76 3.68 -22.97
CA CYS A 203 -3.67 2.87 -21.76
C CYS A 203 -3.87 3.73 -20.48
N ASP A 204 -3.53 5.02 -20.47
CA ASP A 204 -3.85 5.95 -19.36
C ASP A 204 -5.33 6.29 -19.32
N GLN A 205 -5.98 6.56 -20.46
CA GLN A 205 -7.43 6.76 -20.47
C GLN A 205 -8.18 5.52 -19.94
N LEU A 206 -7.68 4.32 -20.24
CA LEU A 206 -8.18 3.07 -19.67
C LEU A 206 -7.86 2.92 -18.17
N ASN A 207 -6.66 3.28 -17.72
CA ASN A 207 -6.29 3.30 -16.29
C ASN A 207 -7.13 4.31 -15.50
N TYR A 208 -7.35 5.51 -16.04
CA TYR A 208 -8.21 6.54 -15.47
C TYR A 208 -9.67 6.09 -15.42
N ARG A 209 -10.16 5.40 -16.45
CA ARG A 209 -11.52 4.82 -16.47
C ARG A 209 -11.67 3.70 -15.43
N ASN A 210 -10.67 2.81 -15.32
CA ASN A 210 -10.64 1.75 -14.32
C ASN A 210 -10.57 2.30 -12.90
N PHE A 211 -9.83 3.40 -12.69
CA PHE A 211 -9.76 4.10 -11.41
C PHE A 211 -11.13 4.67 -11.01
N ASP A 212 -11.81 5.39 -11.92
CA ASP A 212 -13.13 5.98 -11.67
C ASP A 212 -14.19 4.90 -11.40
N LEU A 213 -14.17 3.80 -12.16
CA LEU A 213 -15.06 2.65 -11.95
C LEU A 213 -14.77 1.96 -10.62
N THR A 214 -13.50 1.73 -10.28
CA THR A 214 -13.10 1.14 -9.00
C THR A 214 -13.56 2.00 -7.83
N HIS A 215 -13.41 3.32 -7.93
CA HIS A 215 -13.89 4.25 -6.92
C HIS A 215 -15.42 4.26 -6.80
N CYS A 216 -16.14 4.22 -7.93
CA CYS A 216 -17.59 4.07 -7.98
C CYS A 216 -18.04 2.80 -7.24
N MET A 217 -17.39 1.67 -7.53
CA MET A 217 -17.68 0.38 -6.91
C MET A 217 -17.38 0.38 -5.41
N LYS A 218 -16.29 1.01 -4.95
CA LYS A 218 -16.03 1.21 -3.52
C LYS A 218 -17.19 1.91 -2.80
N LYS A 219 -17.76 2.96 -3.40
CA LYS A 219 -18.92 3.65 -2.82
C LYS A 219 -20.16 2.75 -2.80
N PHE A 220 -20.39 2.00 -3.88
CA PHE A 220 -21.53 1.09 -3.97
C PHE A 220 -21.48 0.00 -2.89
N TYR A 221 -20.33 -0.67 -2.76
CA TYR A 221 -20.12 -1.68 -1.73
C TYR A 221 -20.27 -1.11 -0.33
N ARG A 222 -19.81 0.13 -0.10
CA ARG A 222 -20.00 0.80 1.19
C ARG A 222 -21.47 0.94 1.57
N GLN A 223 -22.31 1.44 0.67
CA GLN A 223 -23.76 1.55 0.94
C GLN A 223 -24.42 0.18 1.15
N LEU A 224 -23.99 -0.85 0.43
CA LEU A 224 -24.49 -2.21 0.63
C LEU A 224 -24.14 -2.72 2.04
N TYR A 225 -22.90 -2.51 2.49
CA TYR A 225 -22.46 -2.89 3.83
C TYR A 225 -23.18 -2.10 4.93
N GLU A 226 -23.40 -0.80 4.72
CA GLU A 226 -24.09 0.08 5.68
C GLU A 226 -25.62 -0.15 5.70
N GLY A 227 -26.16 -0.94 4.77
CA GLY A 227 -27.60 -1.15 4.62
C GLY A 227 -28.33 0.09 4.10
N GLU A 228 -27.59 1.05 3.54
CA GLU A 228 -28.11 2.29 2.96
C GLU A 228 -28.54 2.12 1.50
N SER A 229 -28.10 1.04 0.85
CA SER A 229 -28.49 0.73 -0.53
C SER A 229 -29.98 0.37 -0.61
N SER A 230 -30.68 0.98 -1.56
CA SER A 230 -32.05 0.62 -1.93
C SER A 230 -32.12 -0.63 -2.82
N CYS A 231 -30.97 -1.19 -3.23
CA CYS A 231 -30.92 -2.30 -4.18
C CYS A 231 -31.22 -3.64 -3.52
N SER A 232 -32.17 -4.37 -4.09
CA SER A 232 -32.43 -5.77 -3.75
C SER A 232 -31.50 -6.71 -4.52
N GLY A 233 -30.92 -7.69 -3.83
CA GLY A 233 -30.00 -8.68 -4.41
C GLY A 233 -28.74 -8.87 -3.58
N ASP A 234 -28.09 -10.03 -3.75
CA ASP A 234 -26.84 -10.37 -3.05
C ASP A 234 -25.62 -9.93 -3.87
N TYR A 235 -25.42 -8.62 -3.98
CA TYR A 235 -24.27 -8.03 -4.71
C TYR A 235 -22.92 -8.29 -4.04
N LEU A 236 -22.94 -8.75 -2.78
CA LEU A 236 -21.77 -9.13 -1.98
C LEU A 236 -21.54 -10.65 -2.00
N SER A 237 -22.30 -11.40 -2.81
CA SER A 237 -22.18 -12.86 -2.86
C SER A 237 -20.81 -13.28 -3.36
N ARG A 238 -20.27 -14.34 -2.77
CA ARG A 238 -19.01 -14.97 -3.23
C ARG A 238 -19.21 -16.00 -4.30
N ASN A 239 -20.43 -16.51 -4.42
CA ASN A 239 -20.79 -17.33 -5.55
C ASN A 239 -20.91 -16.40 -6.76
N MET A 240 -19.95 -16.51 -7.68
CA MET A 240 -19.91 -15.64 -8.88
C MET A 240 -21.22 -15.72 -9.67
N THR A 241 -21.93 -16.85 -9.63
CA THR A 241 -23.25 -16.99 -10.25
C THR A 241 -24.31 -16.17 -9.54
N ILE A 242 -24.36 -16.18 -8.20
CA ILE A 242 -25.31 -15.38 -7.42
C ILE A 242 -25.00 -13.89 -7.54
N LYS A 243 -23.71 -13.53 -7.50
CA LYS A 243 -23.26 -12.15 -7.68
C LYS A 243 -23.62 -11.64 -9.07
N LEU A 244 -23.33 -12.43 -10.11
CA LEU A 244 -23.72 -12.14 -11.48
C LEU A 244 -25.23 -11.96 -11.60
N GLU A 245 -26.02 -12.86 -10.99
CA GLU A 245 -27.47 -12.77 -10.97
C GLU A 245 -27.94 -11.48 -10.30
N ALA A 246 -27.35 -11.08 -9.17
CA ALA A 246 -27.67 -9.83 -8.48
C ALA A 246 -27.40 -8.60 -9.36
N PHE A 247 -26.24 -8.51 -10.02
CA PHE A 247 -25.95 -7.40 -10.95
C PHE A 247 -26.84 -7.46 -12.21
N THR A 248 -27.19 -8.66 -12.69
CA THR A 248 -28.05 -8.82 -13.87
C THR A 248 -29.49 -8.41 -13.58
N SER A 249 -30.12 -8.99 -12.56
CA SER A 249 -31.50 -8.68 -12.18
C SER A 249 -31.63 -7.28 -11.59
N GLY A 250 -30.56 -6.81 -10.97
CA GLY A 250 -30.47 -5.54 -10.26
C GLY A 250 -29.92 -4.38 -11.09
N LYS A 251 -29.68 -4.59 -12.40
CA LYS A 251 -29.05 -3.62 -13.31
C LYS A 251 -29.62 -2.21 -13.18
N SER A 252 -30.95 -2.07 -13.16
CA SER A 252 -31.60 -0.76 -13.03
C SER A 252 -31.19 -0.05 -11.74
N CYS A 253 -31.23 -0.75 -10.61
CA CYS A 253 -30.89 -0.13 -9.32
C CYS A 253 -29.40 0.25 -9.25
N PHE A 254 -28.52 -0.63 -9.75
CA PHE A 254 -27.10 -0.33 -9.82
C PHE A 254 -26.81 0.86 -10.75
N MET A 255 -27.49 0.96 -11.90
CA MET A 255 -27.34 2.09 -12.81
C MET A 255 -27.88 3.40 -12.20
N ASP A 256 -29.01 3.37 -11.48
CA ASP A 256 -29.52 4.53 -10.73
C ASP A 256 -28.49 5.04 -9.70
N PHE A 257 -27.82 4.09 -9.02
CA PHE A 257 -26.71 4.42 -8.12
C PHE A 257 -25.54 5.07 -8.88
N VAL A 258 -25.13 4.49 -10.02
CA VAL A 258 -24.02 5.02 -10.85
C VAL A 258 -24.32 6.44 -11.31
N GLU A 259 -25.52 6.69 -11.81
CA GLU A 259 -25.96 8.02 -12.24
C GLU A 259 -25.89 9.06 -11.12
N THR A 260 -26.23 8.64 -9.89
CA THR A 260 -26.34 9.53 -8.74
C THR A 260 -24.99 9.80 -8.06
N TYR A 261 -24.14 8.77 -7.92
CA TYR A 261 -23.01 8.79 -6.99
C TYR A 261 -21.63 8.64 -7.64
N CYS A 262 -21.57 8.32 -8.94
CA CYS A 262 -20.32 8.04 -9.64
C CYS A 262 -19.88 9.17 -10.58
N SER A 263 -18.61 9.11 -11.02
CA SER A 263 -18.05 10.06 -11.99
C SER A 263 -18.83 10.00 -13.31
N THR A 264 -19.02 11.16 -13.96
CA THR A 264 -19.71 11.26 -15.25
C THR A 264 -19.04 10.46 -16.37
N ARG A 265 -17.81 9.99 -16.15
CA ARG A 265 -17.05 9.13 -17.07
C ARG A 265 -17.43 7.64 -16.94
N VAL A 266 -17.96 7.21 -15.82
CA VAL A 266 -18.34 5.80 -15.56
C VAL A 266 -19.66 5.45 -16.24
N LEU A 267 -20.62 6.39 -16.22
CA LEU A 267 -21.95 6.17 -16.75
C LEU A 267 -21.98 5.83 -18.26
N PRO A 268 -21.25 6.53 -19.16
CA PRO A 268 -21.20 6.16 -20.57
C PRO A 268 -20.64 4.76 -20.79
N TYR A 269 -19.61 4.37 -20.02
CA TYR A 269 -18.98 3.06 -20.12
C TYR A 269 -19.94 1.94 -19.69
N LEU A 270 -20.55 2.06 -18.51
CA LEU A 270 -21.50 1.05 -18.04
C LEU A 270 -22.78 0.99 -18.88
N THR A 271 -23.17 2.11 -19.50
CA THR A 271 -24.30 2.13 -20.44
C THR A 271 -23.99 1.37 -21.74
N SER A 272 -22.78 1.53 -22.30
CA SER A 272 -22.41 0.90 -23.57
C SER A 272 -21.85 -0.53 -23.42
N SER A 273 -21.26 -0.84 -22.27
CA SER A 273 -20.40 -2.02 -22.07
C SER A 273 -20.78 -2.82 -20.80
N TYR A 274 -22.06 -2.80 -20.43
CA TYR A 274 -22.52 -3.46 -19.19
C TYR A 274 -22.25 -4.96 -19.17
N GLU A 275 -22.45 -5.65 -20.29
CA GLU A 275 -22.24 -7.10 -20.37
C GLU A 275 -20.76 -7.45 -20.19
N GLU A 276 -19.85 -6.65 -20.74
CA GLU A 276 -18.40 -6.80 -20.52
C GLU A 276 -18.03 -6.58 -19.04
N PHE A 277 -18.67 -5.61 -18.37
CA PHE A 277 -18.53 -5.42 -16.93
C PHE A 277 -18.98 -6.66 -16.14
N LEU A 278 -20.10 -7.28 -16.52
CA LEU A 278 -20.57 -8.52 -15.91
C LEU A 278 -19.61 -9.70 -16.15
N GLU A 279 -19.01 -9.78 -17.34
CA GLU A 279 -17.98 -10.77 -17.64
C GLU A 279 -16.77 -10.60 -16.72
N VAL A 280 -16.28 -9.38 -16.51
CA VAL A 280 -15.16 -9.10 -15.60
C VAL A 280 -15.42 -9.57 -14.17
N LEU A 281 -16.66 -9.50 -13.69
CA LEU A 281 -17.06 -10.01 -12.36
C LEU A 281 -17.03 -11.55 -12.25
N THR A 282 -16.97 -12.27 -13.38
CA THR A 282 -17.12 -13.74 -13.45
C THR A 282 -15.89 -14.48 -13.99
N VAL A 283 -14.88 -13.76 -14.50
CA VAL A 283 -13.60 -14.37 -14.90
C VAL A 283 -12.91 -15.00 -13.67
N PRO A 284 -12.37 -16.23 -13.74
CA PRO A 284 -11.57 -16.82 -12.66
C PRO A 284 -10.26 -16.06 -12.42
N ALA A 285 -9.77 -16.04 -11.18
CA ALA A 285 -8.47 -15.43 -10.86
C ALA A 285 -7.34 -16.07 -11.70
N THR A 286 -6.65 -15.26 -12.51
CA THR A 286 -5.46 -15.68 -13.26
C THR A 286 -4.23 -15.62 -12.34
N THR A 287 -3.22 -16.46 -12.61
CA THR A 287 -1.98 -16.57 -11.81
C THR A 287 -0.98 -15.44 -12.10
N ASN A 288 -1.45 -14.22 -12.33
CA ASN A 288 -0.58 -13.10 -12.68
C ASN A 288 0.18 -12.58 -11.45
N GLN A 289 1.45 -12.19 -11.62
CA GLN A 289 2.32 -11.74 -10.52
C GLN A 289 1.92 -10.37 -9.92
N SER A 290 1.12 -9.57 -10.61
CA SER A 290 0.68 -8.24 -10.17
C SER A 290 -0.85 -8.06 -10.24
N CYS A 291 -1.44 -7.41 -9.23
CA CYS A 291 -2.90 -7.17 -9.12
C CYS A 291 -3.43 -6.04 -10.05
N VAL A 292 -3.02 -6.02 -11.32
CA VAL A 292 -3.35 -4.93 -12.27
C VAL A 292 -4.64 -5.15 -13.05
N SER A 293 -5.23 -6.34 -13.02
CA SER A 293 -6.48 -6.60 -13.76
C SER A 293 -7.65 -5.81 -13.17
N LEU A 294 -8.58 -5.34 -14.00
CA LEU A 294 -9.78 -4.64 -13.54
C LEU A 294 -10.56 -5.49 -12.54
N ARG A 295 -10.64 -6.81 -12.76
CA ARG A 295 -11.24 -7.75 -11.81
C ARG A 295 -10.59 -7.66 -10.42
N ASP A 296 -9.26 -7.75 -10.36
CA ASP A 296 -8.55 -7.72 -9.07
C ASP A 296 -8.70 -6.35 -8.40
N GLN A 297 -8.75 -5.26 -9.17
CA GLN A 297 -9.05 -3.91 -8.66
C GLN A 297 -10.47 -3.82 -8.08
N LEU A 298 -11.48 -4.40 -8.74
CA LEU A 298 -12.87 -4.43 -8.27
C LEU A 298 -13.06 -5.28 -7.01
N ILE A 299 -12.39 -6.43 -6.92
CA ILE A 299 -12.39 -7.26 -5.70
C ILE A 299 -11.64 -6.53 -4.58
N THR A 300 -10.50 -5.92 -4.88
CA THR A 300 -9.75 -5.11 -3.90
C THR A 300 -10.59 -3.92 -3.42
N ALA A 301 -11.40 -3.32 -4.28
CA ALA A 301 -12.34 -2.26 -3.89
C ALA A 301 -13.34 -2.73 -2.84
N GLU A 302 -14.00 -3.86 -3.08
CA GLU A 302 -14.92 -4.48 -2.11
C GLU A 302 -14.21 -4.79 -0.78
N CYS A 303 -13.01 -5.36 -0.85
CA CYS A 303 -12.21 -5.72 0.32
C CYS A 303 -11.74 -4.51 1.12
N SER A 304 -11.34 -3.43 0.46
CA SER A 304 -10.90 -2.20 1.12
C SER A 304 -12.02 -1.53 1.93
N VAL A 305 -13.28 -1.65 1.48
CA VAL A 305 -14.45 -1.13 2.19
C VAL A 305 -14.70 -1.95 3.46
N PHE A 306 -14.65 -3.28 3.33
CA PHE A 306 -14.80 -4.17 4.47
C PHE A 306 -13.67 -3.99 5.49
N GLU A 307 -12.43 -3.84 5.03
CA GLU A 307 -11.26 -3.55 5.85
C GLU A 307 -11.41 -2.27 6.66
N THR A 308 -11.87 -1.20 6.01
CA THR A 308 -12.12 0.09 6.67
C THR A 308 -13.14 -0.08 7.78
N ARG A 309 -14.27 -0.73 7.48
CA ARG A 309 -15.33 -0.99 8.45
C ARG A 309 -14.86 -1.87 9.60
N LEU A 310 -14.10 -2.94 9.33
CA LEU A 310 -13.57 -3.78 10.40
C LEU A 310 -12.65 -2.96 11.31
N SER A 311 -11.79 -2.12 10.74
CA SER A 311 -10.90 -1.24 11.50
C SER A 311 -11.69 -0.28 12.40
N GLU A 312 -12.77 0.31 11.89
CA GLU A 312 -13.68 1.16 12.66
C GLU A 312 -14.41 0.38 13.78
N GLU A 313 -14.86 -0.86 13.50
CA GLU A 313 -15.45 -1.75 14.51
C GLU A 313 -14.42 -2.12 15.60
N ILE A 314 -13.14 -2.31 15.26
CA ILE A 314 -12.05 -2.55 16.21
C ILE A 314 -11.84 -1.35 17.12
N GLU A 315 -11.70 -0.16 16.53
CA GLU A 315 -11.52 1.08 17.28
C GLU A 315 -12.71 1.34 18.20
N ALA A 316 -13.94 1.10 17.73
CA ALA A 316 -15.15 1.21 18.53
C ALA A 316 -15.15 0.21 19.71
N LEU A 317 -14.79 -1.06 19.49
CA LEU A 317 -14.70 -2.07 20.54
C LEU A 317 -13.64 -1.73 21.59
N GLN A 318 -12.45 -1.26 21.17
CA GLN A 318 -11.38 -0.82 22.06
C GLN A 318 -11.78 0.41 22.88
N THR A 319 -12.48 1.35 22.26
CA THR A 319 -13.02 2.55 22.90
C THR A 319 -14.10 2.17 23.93
N THR A 320 -14.98 1.22 23.59
CA THR A 320 -16.03 0.71 24.48
C THR A 320 -15.44 -0.05 25.67
N LYS A 321 -14.39 -0.85 25.47
CA LYS A 321 -13.63 -1.53 26.53
C LYS A 321 -12.95 -0.53 27.48
N THR A 322 -12.40 0.56 26.92
CA THR A 322 -11.80 1.67 27.68
C THR A 322 -12.86 2.40 28.50
N LEU A 323 -14.00 2.74 27.91
CA LEU A 323 -15.15 3.36 28.58
C LEU A 323 -15.69 2.49 29.73
N ARG A 324 -15.83 1.17 29.50
CA ARG A 324 -16.26 0.20 30.51
C ARG A 324 -15.27 0.08 31.67
N ALA A 325 -13.98 0.32 31.44
CA ALA A 325 -12.95 0.33 32.48
C ALA A 325 -12.90 1.64 33.29
N THR A 326 -13.35 2.76 32.73
CA THR A 326 -13.37 4.07 33.42
C THR A 326 -14.69 4.43 34.10
N CYS A 327 -15.82 3.84 33.72
CA CYS A 327 -17.12 4.15 34.32
C CYS A 327 -17.36 3.37 35.63
N LYS A 328 -17.65 4.10 36.72
CA LYS A 328 -17.95 3.54 38.05
C LYS A 328 -19.38 3.01 38.18
N ASP A 329 -20.31 3.58 37.41
CA ASP A 329 -21.71 3.15 37.32
C ASP A 329 -22.02 2.76 35.87
N MET A 330 -22.26 1.46 35.64
CA MET A 330 -22.45 0.87 34.32
C MET A 330 -23.70 1.43 33.60
N GLU A 331 -24.72 1.81 34.35
CA GLU A 331 -26.05 2.14 33.81
C GLU A 331 -26.12 3.52 33.13
N GLU A 332 -25.29 4.47 33.56
CA GLU A 332 -25.29 5.85 33.03
C GLU A 332 -24.45 6.00 31.75
N CYS A 333 -23.36 5.22 31.61
CA CYS A 333 -22.50 5.25 30.42
C CYS A 333 -23.07 4.46 29.23
N LEU A 334 -23.87 3.42 29.48
CA LEU A 334 -24.47 2.59 28.42
C LEU A 334 -25.55 3.34 27.61
N ASN A 335 -26.17 4.38 28.19
CA ASN A 335 -27.20 5.18 27.53
C ASN A 335 -26.66 6.26 26.57
N GLN A 336 -25.33 6.42 26.45
CA GLN A 336 -24.71 7.43 25.57
C GLN A 336 -24.02 6.85 24.33
N SER A 337 -23.93 5.52 24.19
CA SER A 337 -23.30 4.89 23.02
C SER A 337 -24.33 4.19 22.13
N PRO A 338 -24.48 4.59 20.86
CA PRO A 338 -25.45 3.99 19.93
C PRO A 338 -25.08 2.57 19.47
N TYR A 339 -23.97 1.98 19.96
CA TYR A 339 -23.41 0.72 19.44
C TYR A 339 -23.62 -0.51 20.35
N ILE A 340 -24.41 -0.42 21.42
CA ILE A 340 -24.49 -1.50 22.41
C ILE A 340 -25.79 -2.30 22.26
N SER A 341 -25.77 -3.23 21.31
CA SER A 341 -26.60 -4.45 21.35
C SER A 341 -25.80 -5.65 20.85
N ALA A 342 -24.66 -5.96 21.47
CA ALA A 342 -23.87 -7.14 21.09
C ALA A 342 -23.21 -7.76 22.32
N GLY A 343 -24.04 -8.40 23.14
CA GLY A 343 -23.59 -9.30 24.21
C GLY A 343 -23.17 -10.70 23.72
N ASN A 344 -23.28 -10.99 22.41
CA ASN A 344 -23.17 -12.35 21.86
C ASN A 344 -22.17 -12.55 20.71
N ASP A 345 -21.34 -11.56 20.34
CA ASP A 345 -20.79 -11.52 18.95
C ASP A 345 -19.27 -11.76 18.82
N LEU A 346 -18.58 -12.30 19.82
CA LEU A 346 -17.11 -12.45 19.76
C LEU A 346 -16.65 -13.64 18.89
N ASP A 347 -17.39 -14.75 18.90
CA ASP A 347 -17.14 -15.90 18.01
C ASP A 347 -17.59 -15.61 16.57
N GLU A 348 -18.65 -14.81 16.42
CA GLU A 348 -19.06 -14.25 15.13
C GLU A 348 -17.98 -13.31 14.58
N TYR A 349 -17.36 -12.51 15.44
CA TYR A 349 -16.25 -11.63 15.08
C TYR A 349 -14.98 -12.40 14.67
N LYS A 350 -14.59 -13.47 15.38
CA LYS A 350 -13.49 -14.38 14.98
C LYS A 350 -13.76 -14.98 13.60
N LYS A 351 -15.00 -15.45 13.39
CA LYS A 351 -15.45 -15.95 12.09
C LYS A 351 -15.42 -14.86 11.03
N ARG A 352 -15.85 -13.64 11.32
CA ARG A 352 -15.86 -12.52 10.36
C ARG A 352 -14.45 -12.09 9.98
N CYS A 353 -13.55 -11.90 10.93
CA CYS A 353 -12.17 -11.48 10.64
C CYS A 353 -11.40 -12.52 9.81
N HIS A 354 -11.38 -13.78 10.27
CA HIS A 354 -10.59 -14.84 9.63
C HIS A 354 -11.26 -15.39 8.36
N ASN A 355 -12.58 -15.60 8.38
CA ASN A 355 -13.27 -16.00 7.16
C ASN A 355 -13.32 -14.80 6.19
N GLU A 356 -13.90 -13.66 6.54
CA GLU A 356 -14.24 -12.63 5.55
C GLU A 356 -13.04 -11.89 4.97
N ILE A 357 -11.98 -11.61 5.76
CA ILE A 357 -10.80 -10.89 5.25
C ILE A 357 -9.74 -11.83 4.68
N SER A 358 -9.19 -12.71 5.51
CA SER A 358 -8.07 -13.56 5.09
C SER A 358 -8.49 -14.60 4.07
N LEU A 359 -9.49 -15.43 4.40
CA LEU A 359 -9.91 -16.54 3.54
C LEU A 359 -10.74 -16.10 2.33
N ASN A 360 -11.44 -14.97 2.41
CA ASN A 360 -12.43 -14.64 1.39
C ASN A 360 -12.12 -13.39 0.57
N CYS A 361 -11.39 -12.43 1.12
CA CYS A 361 -10.97 -11.25 0.39
C CYS A 361 -9.63 -11.47 -0.30
N TYR A 362 -8.62 -11.85 0.49
CA TYR A 362 -7.26 -11.92 -0.03
C TYR A 362 -6.86 -13.33 -0.51
N ALA A 363 -7.41 -14.43 0.03
CA ALA A 363 -7.08 -15.77 -0.47
C ALA A 363 -7.66 -16.09 -1.86
N GLY A 364 -8.73 -15.40 -2.29
CA GLY A 364 -9.35 -15.58 -3.61
C GLY A 364 -8.60 -14.89 -4.76
N ILE A 365 -7.67 -13.98 -4.44
CA ILE A 365 -6.84 -13.26 -5.40
C ILE A 365 -5.41 -13.82 -5.30
N LYS A 366 -4.86 -14.33 -6.40
CA LYS A 366 -3.57 -15.06 -6.38
C LYS A 366 -2.32 -14.18 -6.51
N CYS A 367 -2.45 -12.88 -6.75
CA CYS A 367 -1.30 -11.98 -6.87
C CYS A 367 -0.57 -11.79 -5.53
N THR A 368 0.72 -11.46 -5.61
CA THR A 368 1.62 -11.35 -4.46
C THR A 368 1.15 -10.29 -3.46
N GLU A 369 0.74 -9.10 -3.93
CA GLU A 369 0.32 -8.03 -3.03
C GLU A 369 -0.90 -8.44 -2.19
N SER A 370 -1.84 -9.19 -2.80
CA SER A 370 -3.00 -9.71 -2.09
C SER A 370 -2.63 -10.79 -1.08
N GLN A 371 -1.73 -11.71 -1.42
CA GLN A 371 -1.26 -12.73 -0.48
C GLN A 371 -0.49 -12.11 0.71
N GLU A 372 0.24 -11.02 0.50
CA GLU A 372 0.87 -10.27 1.59
C GLU A 372 -0.18 -9.62 2.51
N GLN A 373 -1.22 -8.99 1.94
CA GLN A 373 -2.32 -8.43 2.74
C GLN A 373 -3.05 -9.51 3.53
N LYS A 374 -3.25 -10.70 2.95
CA LYS A 374 -3.81 -11.85 3.67
C LYS A 374 -3.03 -12.15 4.95
N ILE A 375 -1.71 -12.26 4.84
CA ILE A 375 -0.82 -12.58 5.96
C ILE A 375 -0.91 -11.48 7.04
N ILE A 376 -0.86 -10.21 6.64
CA ILE A 376 -0.99 -9.07 7.57
C ILE A 376 -2.32 -9.13 8.32
N TYR A 377 -3.41 -9.38 7.62
CA TYR A 377 -4.74 -9.44 8.23
C TYR A 377 -4.94 -10.67 9.10
N ASP A 378 -4.38 -11.82 8.74
CA ASP A 378 -4.36 -13.00 9.61
C ASP A 378 -3.69 -12.68 10.94
N GLN A 379 -2.52 -12.03 10.91
CA GLN A 379 -1.79 -11.64 12.12
C GLN A 379 -2.57 -10.62 12.95
N LYS A 380 -3.17 -9.60 12.33
CA LYS A 380 -3.99 -8.60 13.03
C LYS A 380 -5.23 -9.23 13.68
N CYS A 381 -5.96 -10.06 12.94
CA CYS A 381 -7.14 -10.78 13.44
C CYS A 381 -6.77 -11.65 14.64
N GLU A 382 -5.66 -12.37 14.53
CA GLU A 382 -5.14 -13.22 15.59
C GLU A 382 -4.77 -12.44 16.85
N LYS A 383 -4.00 -11.37 16.72
CA LYS A 383 -3.64 -10.49 17.85
C LYS A 383 -4.88 -9.97 18.58
N LEU A 384 -5.84 -9.44 17.84
CA LEU A 384 -7.08 -8.93 18.40
C LEU A 384 -7.87 -10.03 19.13
N TYR A 385 -7.90 -11.24 18.57
CA TYR A 385 -8.55 -12.37 19.21
C TYR A 385 -7.88 -12.73 20.54
N PHE A 386 -6.54 -12.78 20.59
CA PHE A 386 -5.79 -13.00 21.82
C PHE A 386 -6.08 -11.94 22.89
N ASP A 387 -6.14 -10.66 22.51
CA ASP A 387 -6.42 -9.55 23.42
C ASP A 387 -7.84 -9.59 23.98
N ASN A 388 -8.81 -9.96 23.14
CA ASN A 388 -10.21 -10.10 23.55
C ASN A 388 -10.42 -11.30 24.47
N GLN A 389 -9.75 -12.42 24.20
CA GLN A 389 -9.77 -13.59 25.07
C GLN A 389 -8.95 -13.39 26.35
N ASN A 390 -8.26 -12.26 26.51
CA ASN A 390 -7.32 -11.97 27.61
C ASN A 390 -6.12 -12.93 27.66
N ILE A 391 -5.75 -13.53 26.53
CA ILE A 391 -4.60 -14.44 26.43
C ILE A 391 -3.30 -13.69 26.57
N THR A 392 -3.13 -12.56 25.86
CA THR A 392 -1.94 -11.70 25.98
C THR A 392 -1.65 -11.36 27.44
N LYS A 393 -2.67 -10.89 28.15
CA LYS A 393 -2.60 -10.57 29.58
C LYS A 393 -2.30 -11.79 30.45
N CYS A 394 -2.93 -12.93 30.18
CA CYS A 394 -2.68 -14.18 30.90
C CYS A 394 -1.23 -14.66 30.74
N ILE A 395 -0.70 -14.60 29.52
CA ILE A 395 0.68 -14.97 29.20
C ILE A 395 1.67 -14.03 29.89
N PHE A 396 1.40 -12.73 29.97
CA PHE A 396 2.27 -11.80 30.71
C PHE A 396 2.32 -12.12 32.21
N TYR A 397 1.18 -12.47 32.83
CA TYR A 397 1.18 -12.96 34.21
C TYR A 397 1.95 -14.27 34.36
N PHE A 398 1.89 -15.12 33.35
CA PHE A 398 2.69 -16.34 33.34
C PHE A 398 4.20 -16.04 33.20
N TYR A 399 4.59 -15.00 32.46
CA TYR A 399 5.98 -14.57 32.41
C TYR A 399 6.50 -14.12 33.77
N ASP A 400 5.72 -13.30 34.49
CA ASP A 400 6.04 -12.93 35.88
C ASP A 400 6.24 -14.17 36.76
N ALA A 401 5.38 -15.18 36.61
CA ALA A 401 5.46 -16.45 37.34
C ALA A 401 6.72 -17.26 36.99
N VAL A 402 7.12 -17.31 35.73
CA VAL A 402 8.35 -17.98 35.28
C VAL A 402 9.59 -17.28 35.85
N TYR A 403 9.65 -15.94 35.82
CA TYR A 403 10.77 -15.18 36.43
C TYR A 403 10.85 -15.34 37.94
N GLN A 404 9.70 -15.37 38.61
CA GLN A 404 9.62 -15.59 40.06
C GLN A 404 9.81 -17.05 40.45
N GLU A 405 9.91 -17.94 39.46
CA GLU A 405 10.00 -19.38 39.62
C GLU A 405 8.85 -19.95 40.50
N ASN A 406 7.65 -19.41 40.34
CA ASN A 406 6.47 -19.68 41.16
C ASN A 406 5.20 -19.74 40.30
N PRO A 407 4.47 -20.87 40.22
CA PRO A 407 4.61 -22.09 41.03
C PRO A 407 5.84 -22.93 40.67
N THR A 408 6.28 -23.81 41.56
CA THR A 408 7.53 -24.57 41.41
C THR A 408 7.64 -25.37 40.09
N CYS A 409 6.52 -25.79 39.50
CA CYS A 409 6.53 -26.51 38.23
C CYS A 409 7.09 -25.70 37.06
N VAL A 410 7.11 -24.36 37.13
CA VAL A 410 7.64 -23.53 36.02
C VAL A 410 9.15 -23.70 35.84
N LYS A 411 9.88 -24.14 36.88
CA LYS A 411 11.33 -24.37 36.85
C LYS A 411 11.74 -25.57 36.01
N GLU A 412 10.80 -26.48 35.77
CA GLU A 412 11.07 -27.76 35.08
C GLU A 412 11.21 -27.58 33.56
N PHE A 413 10.80 -26.42 33.03
CA PHE A 413 10.70 -26.18 31.60
C PHE A 413 11.34 -24.85 31.19
N ASN A 414 12.02 -24.82 30.04
CA ASN A 414 12.62 -23.62 29.50
C ASN A 414 11.65 -22.87 28.57
N TYR A 415 10.65 -22.19 29.16
CA TYR A 415 9.64 -21.43 28.41
C TYR A 415 10.22 -20.25 27.60
N PHE A 416 11.36 -19.69 28.03
CA PHE A 416 12.00 -18.54 27.39
C PHE A 416 13.13 -18.91 26.42
N SER A 417 13.25 -20.18 26.03
CA SER A 417 14.25 -20.61 25.06
C SER A 417 14.12 -19.85 23.73
N LYS A 418 15.23 -19.31 23.22
CA LYS A 418 15.31 -18.76 21.85
C LYS A 418 15.24 -19.83 20.77
N ASP A 419 15.61 -21.08 21.09
CA ASP A 419 15.39 -22.22 20.20
C ASP A 419 13.91 -22.64 20.25
N MET A 420 13.24 -22.50 19.11
CA MET A 420 11.80 -22.77 18.96
C MET A 420 11.43 -24.24 19.18
N ARG A 421 12.34 -25.18 18.92
CA ARG A 421 12.10 -26.61 19.20
C ARG A 421 12.08 -26.86 20.70
N ILE A 422 13.03 -26.27 21.42
CA ILE A 422 13.10 -26.37 22.89
C ILE A 422 11.90 -25.66 23.51
N ARG A 423 11.55 -24.44 23.03
CA ARG A 423 10.39 -23.70 23.51
C ARG A 423 9.11 -24.48 23.27
N ARG A 424 8.92 -25.05 22.07
CA ARG A 424 7.76 -25.91 21.78
C ARG A 424 7.70 -27.09 22.74
N GLY A 425 8.82 -27.77 22.98
CA GLY A 425 8.92 -28.83 23.97
C GLY A 425 8.53 -28.39 25.39
N ALA A 426 8.94 -27.20 25.80
CA ALA A 426 8.62 -26.60 27.10
C ALA A 426 7.11 -26.31 27.25
N TYR A 427 6.48 -25.66 26.26
CA TYR A 427 5.04 -25.39 26.30
C TYR A 427 4.21 -26.68 26.19
N THR A 428 4.60 -27.64 25.34
CA THR A 428 3.90 -28.92 25.22
C THR A 428 3.99 -29.74 26.51
N SER A 429 5.20 -29.95 27.04
CA SER A 429 5.40 -30.79 28.24
C SER A 429 4.93 -30.08 29.51
N GLY A 430 5.11 -28.77 29.57
CA GLY A 430 4.69 -27.90 30.67
C GLY A 430 3.25 -27.40 30.55
N LYS A 431 2.44 -27.96 29.64
CA LYS A 431 1.04 -27.55 29.42
C LYS A 431 0.22 -27.57 30.71
N SER A 432 0.33 -28.63 31.51
CA SER A 432 -0.38 -28.75 32.79
C SER A 432 -0.04 -27.61 33.75
N CYS A 433 1.25 -27.24 33.86
CA CYS A 433 1.72 -26.15 34.71
C CYS A 433 1.11 -24.80 34.28
N LEU A 434 1.13 -24.50 32.97
CA LEU A 434 0.49 -23.29 32.42
C LEU A 434 -1.03 -23.28 32.68
N MET A 435 -1.71 -24.42 32.46
CA MET A 435 -3.16 -24.51 32.68
C MET A 435 -3.55 -24.32 34.14
N ASP A 436 -2.79 -24.90 35.07
CA ASP A 436 -3.06 -24.77 36.50
C ASP A 436 -2.73 -23.38 37.04
N PHE A 437 -1.74 -22.70 36.44
CA PHE A 437 -1.52 -21.27 36.65
C PHE A 437 -2.71 -20.46 36.13
N ALA A 438 -3.13 -20.69 34.89
CA ALA A 438 -4.18 -19.93 34.23
C ALA A 438 -5.52 -20.00 34.97
N LYS A 439 -5.92 -21.19 35.45
CA LYS A 439 -7.14 -21.39 36.26
C LYS A 439 -7.21 -20.50 37.52
N LYS A 440 -6.05 -20.08 38.05
CA LYS A 440 -5.96 -19.28 39.28
C LYS A 440 -5.79 -17.79 39.01
N ASN A 441 -5.14 -17.43 37.91
CA ASN A 441 -4.65 -16.07 37.69
C ASN A 441 -5.21 -15.38 36.44
N CYS A 442 -5.91 -16.11 35.57
CA CYS A 442 -6.41 -15.59 34.30
C CYS A 442 -7.93 -15.48 34.27
N ALA A 443 -8.44 -14.66 33.35
CA ALA A 443 -9.88 -14.50 33.13
C ALA A 443 -10.51 -15.80 32.60
N ALA A 444 -11.82 -15.99 32.85
CA ALA A 444 -12.56 -17.16 32.37
C ALA A 444 -12.44 -17.37 30.85
N SER A 445 -12.50 -16.28 30.07
CA SER A 445 -12.31 -16.30 28.61
C SER A 445 -10.95 -16.88 28.18
N ALA A 446 -9.89 -16.54 28.92
CA ALA A 446 -8.55 -17.02 28.63
C ALA A 446 -8.46 -18.53 28.92
N ILE A 447 -9.06 -18.97 30.03
CA ILE A 447 -9.09 -20.39 30.40
C ILE A 447 -9.88 -21.19 29.35
N GLU A 448 -11.01 -20.67 28.89
CA GLU A 448 -11.83 -21.30 27.85
C GLU A 448 -11.04 -21.47 26.55
N TYR A 449 -10.42 -20.39 26.05
CA TYR A 449 -9.56 -20.47 24.86
C TYR A 449 -8.41 -21.47 25.03
N LEU A 450 -7.71 -21.46 26.18
CA LEU A 450 -6.61 -22.39 26.42
C LEU A 450 -7.08 -23.86 26.48
N ASN A 451 -8.35 -24.11 26.80
CA ASN A 451 -8.92 -25.46 26.78
C ASN A 451 -9.29 -25.91 25.36
N SER A 452 -9.86 -25.01 24.53
CA SER A 452 -10.33 -25.34 23.19
C SER A 452 -9.24 -25.26 22.11
N ASP A 453 -8.38 -24.24 22.19
CA ASP A 453 -7.49 -23.79 21.10
C ASP A 453 -6.01 -23.75 21.52
N TYR A 454 -5.60 -24.61 22.47
CA TYR A 454 -4.20 -24.62 22.97
C TYR A 454 -3.14 -24.78 21.88
N GLU A 455 -3.40 -25.60 20.85
CA GLU A 455 -2.45 -25.78 19.75
C GLU A 455 -2.18 -24.48 19.00
N ARG A 456 -3.18 -23.59 18.91
CA ARG A 456 -2.99 -22.29 18.29
C ARG A 456 -2.09 -21.38 19.11
N LEU A 457 -2.23 -21.38 20.44
CA LEU A 457 -1.26 -20.73 21.32
C LEU A 457 0.14 -21.30 21.06
N LEU A 458 0.28 -22.63 20.98
CA LEU A 458 1.57 -23.27 20.76
C LEU A 458 2.19 -22.83 19.43
N GLU A 459 1.41 -22.77 18.35
CA GLU A 459 1.85 -22.23 17.05
C GLU A 459 2.35 -20.80 17.18
N VAL A 460 1.55 -19.89 17.77
CA VAL A 460 1.94 -18.49 17.95
C VAL A 460 3.22 -18.37 18.79
N MET A 461 3.40 -19.20 19.82
CA MET A 461 4.57 -19.14 20.70
C MET A 461 5.83 -19.75 20.08
N THR A 462 5.74 -20.51 18.98
CA THR A 462 6.84 -21.36 18.49
C THR A 462 7.12 -21.25 16.99
N THR A 463 6.30 -20.50 16.25
CA THR A 463 6.50 -20.25 14.83
C THR A 463 6.92 -18.79 14.64
N PRO A 464 8.20 -18.51 14.39
CA PRO A 464 8.65 -17.15 14.08
C PRO A 464 8.03 -16.70 12.76
N THR A 465 7.67 -15.44 12.69
CA THR A 465 7.27 -14.79 11.44
C THR A 465 8.49 -14.27 10.69
N ASP A 466 8.25 -13.79 9.47
CA ASP A 466 9.29 -13.20 8.62
C ASP A 466 10.10 -12.13 9.38
N GLU A 467 11.41 -12.31 9.46
CA GLU A 467 12.31 -11.58 10.39
C GLU A 467 12.37 -10.07 10.12
N GLU A 468 11.87 -9.61 8.97
CA GLU A 468 11.97 -8.22 8.53
C GLU A 468 10.85 -7.29 9.06
N LYS A 469 9.69 -7.83 9.48
CA LYS A 469 8.49 -7.00 9.76
C LYS A 469 8.21 -6.70 11.24
N CYS A 470 8.65 -7.56 12.16
CA CYS A 470 8.70 -7.31 13.63
C CYS A 470 7.42 -6.84 14.31
N ASP A 471 6.27 -7.03 13.68
CA ASP A 471 4.95 -6.53 14.08
C ASP A 471 3.94 -7.66 14.36
N SER A 472 4.40 -8.90 14.30
CA SER A 472 3.54 -10.06 14.54
C SER A 472 3.21 -10.24 16.03
N LEU A 473 2.15 -11.00 16.29
CA LEU A 473 1.82 -11.43 17.65
C LEU A 473 2.94 -12.29 18.28
N HIS A 474 3.66 -13.08 17.48
CA HIS A 474 4.81 -13.85 17.96
C HIS A 474 5.87 -12.90 18.49
N ASP A 475 6.30 -11.93 17.67
CA ASP A 475 7.37 -10.98 18.00
C ASP A 475 7.02 -10.17 19.26
N GLU A 476 5.78 -9.72 19.36
CA GLU A 476 5.27 -9.05 20.55
C GLU A 476 5.36 -9.95 21.79
N LEU A 477 4.80 -11.15 21.74
CA LEU A 477 4.81 -12.06 22.89
C LEU A 477 6.23 -12.47 23.28
N MET A 478 7.15 -12.58 22.34
CA MET A 478 8.55 -12.89 22.62
C MET A 478 9.26 -11.72 23.30
N ALA A 479 9.11 -10.53 22.76
CA ALA A 479 9.72 -9.32 23.30
C ALA A 479 9.21 -9.00 24.72
N LYS A 480 7.91 -9.22 24.95
CA LYS A 480 7.26 -8.97 26.24
C LYS A 480 7.74 -9.88 27.37
N GLN A 481 8.52 -10.92 27.07
CA GLN A 481 9.23 -11.71 28.11
C GLN A 481 10.26 -10.87 28.85
N CYS A 482 10.69 -9.72 28.32
CA CYS A 482 11.58 -8.79 29.03
C CYS A 482 10.85 -7.92 30.06
N GLU A 483 9.52 -7.80 30.01
CA GLU A 483 8.78 -6.86 30.87
C GLU A 483 8.94 -7.13 32.38
N PRO A 484 8.91 -8.38 32.87
CA PRO A 484 9.14 -8.65 34.29
C PRO A 484 10.51 -8.15 34.76
N GLU A 485 11.55 -8.36 33.94
CA GLU A 485 12.90 -7.89 34.22
C GLU A 485 12.99 -6.36 34.19
N VAL A 486 12.41 -5.73 33.15
CA VAL A 486 12.35 -4.26 33.01
C VAL A 486 11.69 -3.64 34.23
N LYS A 487 10.54 -4.18 34.65
CA LYS A 487 9.77 -3.69 35.79
C LYS A 487 10.56 -3.81 37.10
N ASN A 488 11.20 -4.96 37.34
CA ASN A 488 12.00 -5.19 38.54
C ASN A 488 13.24 -4.27 38.56
N ALA A 489 13.98 -4.19 37.44
CA ALA A 489 15.14 -3.33 37.32
C ALA A 489 14.78 -1.85 37.50
N THR A 490 13.66 -1.40 36.90
CA THR A 490 13.17 -0.03 37.04
C THR A 490 12.86 0.31 38.50
N LEU A 491 12.15 -0.57 39.21
CA LEU A 491 11.85 -0.38 40.63
C LEU A 491 13.13 -0.30 41.46
N ASP A 492 14.08 -1.20 41.20
CA ASP A 492 15.35 -1.23 41.92
C ASP A 492 16.22 0.01 41.66
N ILE A 493 16.26 0.51 40.43
CA ILE A 493 16.96 1.75 40.07
C ILE A 493 16.31 2.95 40.77
N MET A 494 14.98 2.99 40.82
CA MET A 494 14.25 4.05 41.53
C MET A 494 14.55 4.00 43.04
N LEU A 495 14.52 2.82 43.65
CA LEU A 495 14.84 2.64 45.08
C LEU A 495 16.31 2.97 45.38
N ALA A 496 17.24 2.53 44.53
CA ALA A 496 18.65 2.87 44.62
C ALA A 496 18.84 4.39 44.56
N LYS A 497 18.15 5.07 43.65
CA LYS A 497 18.20 6.53 43.57
C LYS A 497 17.66 7.19 44.83
N MET A 498 16.57 6.69 45.41
CA MET A 498 16.04 7.19 46.68
C MET A 498 17.06 7.04 47.83
N ASN A 499 17.70 5.88 47.92
CA ASN A 499 18.75 5.63 48.89
C ASN A 499 19.95 6.58 48.69
N SER A 500 20.36 6.80 47.43
CA SER A 500 21.39 7.81 47.08
C SER A 500 21.07 9.19 47.64
N MET A 501 19.82 9.63 47.47
CA MET A 501 19.37 10.95 47.88
C MET A 501 19.37 11.09 49.41
N GLN A 502 19.20 9.99 50.13
CA GLN A 502 19.28 9.92 51.60
C GLN A 502 20.71 9.71 52.12
N GLY A 503 21.70 9.62 51.24
CA GLY A 503 23.09 9.33 51.62
C GLY A 503 23.32 7.88 52.06
N LEU A 504 22.37 6.98 51.79
CA LEU A 504 22.52 5.56 52.03
C LEU A 504 23.40 4.92 50.95
N PRO A 505 24.21 3.90 51.29
CA PRO A 505 25.04 3.21 50.33
C PRO A 505 24.19 2.49 49.27
N ILE A 506 24.68 2.48 48.03
CA ILE A 506 24.08 1.82 46.88
C ILE A 506 25.14 0.93 46.24
N ASP A 507 24.73 -0.25 45.80
CA ASP A 507 25.54 -1.06 44.91
C ASP A 507 25.33 -0.62 43.45
N ASN A 508 26.11 0.39 43.03
CA ASN A 508 26.05 0.90 41.65
C ASN A 508 26.43 -0.18 40.62
N ALA A 509 27.33 -1.11 40.97
CA ALA A 509 27.73 -2.18 40.06
C ALA A 509 26.58 -3.16 39.80
N MET A 510 25.83 -3.52 40.85
CA MET A 510 24.60 -4.31 40.72
C MET A 510 23.55 -3.61 39.85
N MET A 511 23.34 -2.30 40.03
CA MET A 511 22.37 -1.54 39.23
C MET A 511 22.78 -1.42 37.76
N LEU A 512 24.07 -1.19 37.47
CA LEU A 512 24.59 -1.17 36.11
C LEU A 512 24.43 -2.54 35.43
N LYS A 513 24.68 -3.63 36.15
CA LYS A 513 24.45 -4.99 35.63
C LYS A 513 22.97 -5.23 35.28
N LYS A 514 22.03 -4.76 36.12
CA LYS A 514 20.58 -4.84 35.81
C LYS A 514 20.21 -4.01 34.58
N CYS A 515 20.84 -2.85 34.43
CA CYS A 515 20.70 -2.01 33.24
C CYS A 515 21.17 -2.69 31.96
N GLU A 516 22.36 -3.27 31.97
CA GLU A 516 22.89 -4.03 30.82
C GLU A 516 21.99 -5.22 30.48
N SER A 517 21.56 -5.98 31.49
CA SER A 517 20.68 -7.14 31.31
C SER A 517 19.33 -6.76 30.68
N MET A 518 18.69 -5.71 31.19
CA MET A 518 17.44 -5.16 30.64
C MET A 518 17.62 -4.68 29.19
N LYS A 519 18.68 -3.90 28.90
CA LYS A 519 18.97 -3.42 27.54
C LYS A 519 19.20 -4.57 26.59
N GLN A 520 20.00 -5.56 27.01
CA GLN A 520 20.29 -6.75 26.21
C GLN A 520 19.00 -7.49 25.88
N CYS A 521 18.15 -7.74 26.89
CA CYS A 521 16.87 -8.41 26.69
C CYS A 521 16.02 -7.68 25.63
N LEU A 522 15.85 -6.36 25.75
CA LEU A 522 15.07 -5.59 24.77
C LEU A 522 15.70 -5.59 23.37
N SER A 523 17.03 -5.49 23.28
CA SER A 523 17.76 -5.48 22.00
C SER A 523 17.77 -6.82 21.27
N ASP A 524 17.54 -7.91 21.99
CA ASP A 524 17.48 -9.26 21.42
C ASP A 524 16.20 -9.48 20.60
N TYR A 525 15.22 -8.58 20.69
CA TYR A 525 13.94 -8.67 19.98
C TYR A 525 13.69 -7.41 19.15
N CYS A 526 13.28 -7.59 17.90
CA CYS A 526 13.09 -6.47 16.98
C CYS A 526 11.78 -5.68 17.17
N TYR A 527 10.92 -6.10 18.11
CA TYR A 527 9.67 -5.43 18.46
C TYR A 527 9.88 -4.03 19.08
N TYR A 528 10.96 -3.84 19.84
CA TYR A 528 11.24 -2.56 20.50
C TYR A 528 12.05 -1.64 19.59
N ASN A 529 11.54 -0.44 19.34
CA ASN A 529 12.26 0.57 18.57
C ASN A 529 13.33 1.28 19.42
N SER A 530 14.17 2.06 18.73
CA SER A 530 15.25 2.84 19.37
C SER A 530 14.75 3.85 20.41
N THR A 531 13.52 4.36 20.29
CA THR A 531 12.94 5.28 21.28
C THR A 531 12.76 4.61 22.64
N VAL A 532 12.28 3.37 22.67
CA VAL A 532 12.14 2.59 23.91
C VAL A 532 13.51 2.32 24.52
N ILE A 533 14.47 1.89 23.70
CA ILE A 533 15.85 1.60 24.14
C ILE A 533 16.49 2.87 24.73
N ASN A 534 16.37 4.02 24.06
CA ASN A 534 16.89 5.30 24.55
C ASN A 534 16.24 5.71 25.89
N THR A 535 14.95 5.43 26.08
CA THR A 535 14.27 5.72 27.37
C THR A 535 14.88 4.88 28.51
N ILE A 536 15.25 3.64 28.21
CA ILE A 536 15.96 2.78 29.16
C ILE A 536 17.39 3.25 29.40
N ASP A 537 18.07 3.77 28.38
CA ASP A 537 19.38 4.43 28.55
C ASP A 537 19.30 5.60 29.53
N GLU A 538 18.32 6.48 29.35
CA GLU A 538 18.09 7.63 30.24
C GLU A 538 17.80 7.20 31.68
N LEU A 539 17.00 6.14 31.86
CA LEU A 539 16.74 5.55 33.19
C LEU A 539 18.04 5.02 33.82
N CYS A 540 18.86 4.35 33.04
CA CYS A 540 20.12 3.77 33.51
C CYS A 540 21.16 4.82 33.88
N ASP A 541 21.18 5.97 33.20
CA ASP A 541 22.02 7.11 33.55
C ASP A 541 21.66 7.71 34.92
N LEU A 542 20.44 7.48 35.43
CA LEU A 542 20.05 7.93 36.77
C LEU A 542 20.92 7.29 37.86
N VAL A 543 21.43 6.07 37.65
CA VAL A 543 22.32 5.37 38.59
C VAL A 543 23.61 6.15 38.81
N ASN A 544 24.18 6.70 37.73
CA ASN A 544 25.44 7.44 37.76
C ASN A 544 25.27 8.94 38.03
N SER A 545 24.04 9.46 37.89
CA SER A 545 23.75 10.86 38.16
C SER A 545 23.98 11.20 39.64
N ARG A 546 24.84 12.19 39.91
CA ARG A 546 25.01 12.71 41.28
C ARG A 546 23.66 13.22 41.79
N GLY A 547 23.30 12.87 43.03
CA GLY A 547 22.20 13.52 43.73
C GLY A 547 22.44 15.03 43.73
N THR A 548 21.50 15.81 43.21
CA THR A 548 21.57 17.28 43.32
C THR A 548 21.22 17.69 44.75
N THR A 549 21.65 18.87 45.18
CA THR A 549 21.21 19.49 46.45
C THR A 549 19.69 19.57 46.54
N PHE A 550 19.02 19.71 45.38
CA PHE A 550 17.57 19.61 45.26
C PHE A 550 17.04 18.22 45.62
N ASN A 551 17.58 17.17 45.01
CA ASN A 551 17.18 15.78 45.22
C ASN A 551 17.39 15.32 46.67
N THR A 552 18.52 15.68 47.28
CA THR A 552 18.82 15.38 48.69
C THR A 552 17.83 16.08 49.62
N CYS A 553 17.50 17.35 49.36
CA CYS A 553 16.50 18.01 50.18
C CYS A 553 15.09 17.44 49.96
N PHE A 554 14.75 17.12 48.71
CA PHE A 554 13.47 16.53 48.39
C PHE A 554 13.26 15.23 49.17
N ALA A 555 14.26 14.33 49.19
CA ALA A 555 14.21 13.12 49.99
C ALA A 555 14.04 13.39 51.50
N LYS A 556 14.74 14.40 52.05
CA LYS A 556 14.58 14.81 53.46
C LYS A 556 13.15 15.28 53.77
N ILE A 557 12.54 16.03 52.86
CA ILE A 557 11.14 16.49 53.02
C ILE A 557 10.18 15.29 53.00
N SER A 558 10.47 14.30 52.17
CA SER A 558 9.67 13.09 52.02
C SER A 558 9.73 12.14 53.22
N THR A 559 10.78 12.21 54.06
CA THR A 559 10.99 11.28 55.17
C THR A 559 10.87 11.89 56.55
N ASP A 560 11.38 13.12 56.74
CA ASP A 560 11.67 13.67 58.06
C ASP A 560 11.17 15.12 58.22
N VAL A 561 10.25 15.58 57.36
CA VAL A 561 9.65 16.91 57.55
C VAL A 561 8.69 16.88 58.74
N ASP A 562 8.90 17.80 59.68
CA ASP A 562 7.88 18.11 60.68
C ASP A 562 6.73 18.86 60.01
N VAL A 563 5.70 18.12 59.61
CA VAL A 563 4.53 18.69 58.92
C VAL A 563 3.79 19.73 59.77
N THR A 564 3.95 19.70 61.09
CA THR A 564 3.27 20.66 61.98
C THR A 564 3.85 22.07 61.87
N LYS A 565 5.04 22.21 61.28
CA LYS A 565 5.71 23.49 61.01
C LYS A 565 5.13 24.24 59.80
N TYR A 566 4.35 23.58 58.95
CA TYR A 566 3.88 24.14 57.68
C TYR A 566 2.35 24.00 57.55
N GLU A 567 1.63 25.11 57.71
CA GLU A 567 0.16 25.17 57.60
C GLU A 567 -0.39 24.67 56.25
N CYS A 568 0.44 24.68 55.20
CA CYS A 568 0.05 24.24 53.87
C CYS A 568 0.12 22.70 53.67
N ILE A 569 0.63 21.95 54.66
CA ILE A 569 0.66 20.49 54.62
C ILE A 569 -0.55 19.95 55.40
N ASP A 570 -1.61 19.59 54.69
CA ASP A 570 -2.86 19.08 55.30
C ASP A 570 -2.87 17.55 55.49
N TYR A 571 -1.69 16.92 55.57
CA TYR A 571 -1.57 15.49 55.84
C TYR A 571 -0.62 15.21 57.01
N THR A 572 -1.03 14.32 57.92
CA THR A 572 -0.17 13.78 58.95
C THR A 572 0.67 12.62 58.37
N PRO A 573 2.01 12.61 58.54
CA PRO A 573 2.82 11.45 58.21
C PRO A 573 2.48 10.38 59.24
N SER A 574 1.57 9.48 58.86
CA SER A 574 1.44 8.19 59.51
C SER A 574 2.83 7.52 59.43
N LYS A 575 3.20 6.76 60.46
CA LYS A 575 4.35 5.84 60.50
C LYS A 575 4.22 4.70 59.46
N THR A 576 3.92 5.05 58.22
CA THR A 576 3.69 4.16 57.10
C THR A 576 5.05 3.72 56.58
N PRO A 577 5.34 2.41 56.49
CA PRO A 577 6.60 1.93 55.93
C PRO A 577 6.84 2.54 54.55
N MET A 578 8.03 3.07 54.35
CA MET A 578 8.45 3.70 53.10
C MET A 578 8.44 2.64 51.99
N GLY A 579 7.79 2.93 50.85
CA GLY A 579 7.58 1.98 49.75
C GLY A 579 6.12 1.51 49.55
N SER A 580 5.18 1.91 50.40
CA SER A 580 3.75 1.66 50.15
C SER A 580 3.18 2.63 49.10
N ALA A 581 2.26 2.14 48.25
CA ALA A 581 1.57 2.97 47.25
C ALA A 581 0.88 4.21 47.84
N ILE A 582 0.47 4.14 49.10
CA ILE A 582 -0.18 5.22 49.85
C ILE A 582 0.80 6.37 50.12
N ALA A 583 2.05 6.08 50.44
CA ALA A 583 3.08 7.10 50.64
C ALA A 583 3.40 7.83 49.32
N THR A 584 3.48 7.09 48.21
CA THR A 584 3.71 7.63 46.87
C THR A 584 2.57 8.54 46.40
N ALA A 585 1.31 8.17 46.63
CA ALA A 585 0.14 8.96 46.24
C ALA A 585 0.05 10.31 46.98
N LYS A 586 0.26 10.31 48.30
CA LYS A 586 0.28 11.53 49.12
C LYS A 586 1.43 12.46 48.74
N MET A 587 2.57 11.90 48.36
CA MET A 587 3.72 12.68 47.89
C MET A 587 3.47 13.37 46.55
N LEU A 588 2.81 12.69 45.61
CA LEU A 588 2.40 13.28 44.34
C LEU A 588 1.39 14.41 44.53
N GLU A 589 0.56 14.34 45.56
CA GLU A 589 -0.40 15.39 45.90
C GLU A 589 0.30 16.63 46.48
N PHE A 590 1.27 16.46 47.39
CA PHE A 590 2.13 17.55 47.87
C PHE A 590 2.86 18.27 46.73
N LEU A 591 3.42 17.52 45.78
CA LEU A 591 4.14 18.08 44.62
C LEU A 591 3.27 18.97 43.70
N LYS A 592 1.93 18.87 43.76
CA LYS A 592 1.03 19.70 42.96
C LYS A 592 0.91 21.12 43.52
N ASP A 593 1.01 21.30 44.83
CA ASP A 593 0.99 22.63 45.45
C ASP A 593 2.37 23.27 45.41
N LYS A 594 2.66 23.90 44.27
CA LYS A 594 3.94 24.61 44.04
C LYS A 594 4.23 25.69 45.09
N SER A 595 3.19 26.28 45.69
CA SER A 595 3.35 27.30 46.72
C SER A 595 3.80 26.68 48.03
N CYS A 596 3.18 25.56 48.42
CA CYS A 596 3.54 24.82 49.61
C CYS A 596 4.93 24.18 49.47
N VAL A 597 5.22 23.51 48.34
CA VAL A 597 6.54 22.96 48.04
C VAL A 597 7.63 24.02 48.20
N LYS A 598 7.42 25.23 47.66
CA LYS A 598 8.40 26.31 47.78
C LYS A 598 8.59 26.77 49.22
N THR A 599 7.53 26.84 50.02
CA THR A 599 7.59 27.22 51.44
C THR A 599 8.33 26.17 52.26
N VAL A 600 8.00 24.89 52.08
CA VAL A 600 8.66 23.78 52.78
C VAL A 600 10.12 23.67 52.38
N MET A 601 10.44 23.79 51.09
CA MET A 601 11.83 23.75 50.62
C MET A 601 12.66 24.93 51.12
N LYS A 602 12.09 26.12 51.27
CA LYS A 602 12.79 27.26 51.91
C LYS A 602 13.09 27.02 53.38
N GLY A 603 12.24 26.29 54.09
CA GLY A 603 12.41 26.02 55.51
C GLY A 603 13.27 24.80 55.82
N GLU A 604 13.37 23.83 54.92
CA GLU A 604 14.09 22.57 55.15
C GLU A 604 15.37 22.36 54.34
N CYS A 605 15.56 23.10 53.22
CA CYS A 605 16.66 22.90 52.27
C CYS A 605 17.76 23.96 52.33
N ASP A 606 18.96 23.57 51.88
CA ASP A 606 20.01 24.53 51.47
C ASP A 606 19.47 25.43 50.33
N PRO A 607 19.70 26.76 50.36
CA PRO A 607 19.26 27.69 49.32
C PRO A 607 19.65 27.29 47.89
N ARG A 608 20.77 26.57 47.71
CA ARG A 608 21.21 26.03 46.40
C ARG A 608 20.24 24.99 45.82
N ALA A 609 19.42 24.34 46.65
CA ALA A 609 18.35 23.45 46.19
C ALA A 609 17.23 24.22 45.46
N LEU A 610 16.96 25.46 45.86
CA LEU A 610 15.88 26.29 45.30
C LEU A 610 16.24 26.91 43.94
N GLU A 611 17.53 27.08 43.63
CA GLU A 611 17.97 27.62 42.33
C GLU A 611 17.62 26.70 41.15
N ILE A 612 17.58 25.38 41.38
CA ILE A 612 17.22 24.39 40.36
C ILE A 612 15.71 24.43 40.08
N LEU A 613 14.88 24.46 41.12
CA LEU A 613 13.42 24.53 40.99
C LEU A 613 12.95 25.84 40.31
N MET A 614 13.75 26.91 40.39
CA MET A 614 13.48 28.18 39.69
C MET A 614 13.96 28.21 38.23
N LYS A 615 14.91 27.35 37.82
CA LYS A 615 15.38 27.27 36.43
C LYS A 615 14.38 26.57 35.51
N ASP A 616 13.71 25.51 35.97
CA ASP A 616 12.68 24.82 35.18
C ASP A 616 11.38 25.62 34.99
N GLY A 617 11.14 26.62 35.84
CA GLY A 617 10.03 27.56 35.67
C GLY A 617 10.17 28.49 34.45
N ARG A 618 11.38 28.68 33.91
CA ARG A 618 11.64 29.57 32.75
C ARG A 618 11.76 28.83 31.41
N SER A 619 12.08 27.54 31.41
CA SER A 619 12.19 26.71 30.19
C SER A 619 10.83 26.23 29.65
N GLY A 620 9.76 26.29 30.47
CA GLY A 620 8.39 25.94 30.08
C GLY A 620 7.70 26.87 29.05
N ARG A 621 8.35 27.94 28.58
CA ARG A 621 7.82 28.82 27.51
C ARG A 621 8.32 28.49 26.10
N ARG A 622 9.23 27.52 25.91
CA ARG A 622 9.74 27.12 24.58
C ARG A 622 9.56 25.65 24.18
N ARG A 623 9.08 24.77 25.08
CA ARG A 623 8.60 23.41 24.72
C ARG A 623 7.08 23.36 24.84
N GLY A 624 6.43 24.08 23.92
CA GLY A 624 4.98 24.09 23.73
C GLY A 624 4.60 23.55 22.35
N LYS A 625 5.20 22.41 21.96
CA LYS A 625 4.79 21.48 20.90
C LYS A 625 5.36 20.12 21.33
N ASN A 626 4.59 19.03 21.26
CA ASN A 626 4.89 17.67 21.75
C ASN A 626 4.59 17.41 23.23
N LYS A 627 3.38 17.73 23.70
CA LYS A 627 2.84 17.14 24.94
C LYS A 627 1.83 16.00 24.70
N ASP A 628 1.59 15.62 23.45
CA ASP A 628 0.64 14.54 23.11
C ASP A 628 1.32 13.18 22.90
N ASP A 629 2.66 13.09 22.88
CA ASP A 629 3.37 11.84 22.54
C ASP A 629 3.82 11.01 23.75
N VAL A 630 3.84 11.57 24.97
CA VAL A 630 4.32 10.84 26.17
C VAL A 630 3.23 9.94 26.79
N ALA A 631 1.96 10.17 26.47
CA ALA A 631 0.84 9.36 26.96
C ALA A 631 0.49 8.15 26.06
N LYS A 632 1.13 8.01 24.89
CA LYS A 632 0.87 6.91 23.94
C LYS A 632 1.91 5.78 23.97
N GLY A 633 3.05 5.95 24.64
CA GLY A 633 4.12 4.94 24.69
C GLY A 633 4.00 3.87 25.77
N LEU A 634 2.94 3.88 26.60
CA LEU A 634 2.74 2.96 27.72
C LEU A 634 1.30 2.41 27.80
N ARG A 635 0.60 2.29 26.67
CA ARG A 635 -0.59 1.43 26.56
C ARG A 635 -0.30 0.25 25.68
#